data_AF-A0A7J9VHL1-F1
#
_entry.id   AF-A0A7J9VHL1-F1
#
_cell.length_a   1.000
_cell.length_b   1.000
_cell.length_c   1.000
_cell.angle_alpha   90.00
_cell.angle_beta   90.00
_cell.angle_gamma   90.00
#
_symmetry.space_group_name_H-M   'P 1'
#
loop_
_entity.id
_entity.type
_entity.pdbx_description
1 polymer ?
#
loop_
_entity_poly.entity_id
_entity_poly.type
_entity_poly.pdbx_seq_one_letter_code
_entity_poly.pdbx_strand_id
1 'polypeptide(L)'
;YGSMNGWAADLISQEVADRVGKVWGLGSDTTKDPGPWEGEQRNMWKPTQQEALWFHGGNLHQSRHYSLYLALQLKARHAEIPTPVYGRQEVHHTS
;
A
#
# COMPACT_ATOMS: atom_id res chain seq x y z
N TYR A 1 6.44 -9.82 14.51
CA TYR A 1 5.59 -9.79 13.29
C TYR A 1 6.50 -9.55 12.09
N GLY A 2 6.32 -10.30 11.00
CA GLY A 2 7.03 -10.08 9.73
C GLY A 2 6.52 -8.85 8.98
N SER A 3 7.25 -8.40 7.96
CA SER A 3 6.80 -7.30 7.09
C SER A 3 5.62 -7.75 6.21
N MET A 4 4.75 -6.81 5.83
CA MET A 4 3.66 -7.12 4.89
C MET A 4 4.17 -7.48 3.50
N ASN A 5 5.34 -6.97 3.11
CA ASN A 5 6.08 -7.40 1.92
C ASN A 5 6.42 -8.89 1.96
N GLY A 6 6.97 -9.38 3.09
CA GLY A 6 7.29 -10.80 3.26
C GLY A 6 6.05 -11.67 3.11
N TRP A 7 4.94 -11.26 3.72
CA TRP A 7 3.67 -11.96 3.54
C TRP A 7 3.18 -11.95 2.08
N ALA A 8 3.36 -10.86 1.34
CA ALA A 8 3.02 -10.83 -0.09
C ALA A 8 3.89 -11.79 -0.91
N ALA A 9 5.18 -11.91 -0.56
CA ALA A 9 6.10 -12.85 -1.21
C ALA A 9 5.69 -14.31 -0.95
N ASP A 10 5.39 -14.62 0.31
CA ASP A 10 5.06 -15.99 0.75
C ASP A 10 3.67 -16.45 0.26
N LEU A 11 2.68 -15.55 0.22
CA LEU A 11 1.28 -15.89 -0.10
C LEU A 11 0.93 -15.76 -1.58
N ILE A 12 1.62 -14.88 -2.32
CA ILE A 12 1.31 -14.59 -3.73
C ILE A 12 2.52 -14.94 -4.60
N SER A 13 3.57 -14.14 -4.54
CA SER A 13 4.87 -14.40 -5.16
C SER A 13 5.87 -13.28 -4.85
N GLN A 14 7.16 -13.59 -4.99
CA GLN A 14 8.24 -12.60 -4.92
C GLN A 14 8.04 -11.46 -5.93
N GLU A 15 7.62 -11.78 -7.16
CA GLU A 15 7.33 -10.78 -8.21
C GLU A 15 6.25 -9.78 -7.77
N VAL A 16 5.19 -10.26 -7.09
CA VAL A 16 4.14 -9.38 -6.57
C VAL A 16 4.65 -8.54 -5.41
N ALA A 17 5.46 -9.10 -4.52
CA ALA A 17 6.06 -8.35 -3.42
C ALA A 17 6.96 -7.20 -3.94
N ASP A 18 7.79 -7.48 -4.94
CA ASP A 18 8.66 -6.49 -5.57
C ASP A 18 7.85 -5.47 -6.37
N ARG A 19 6.77 -5.89 -7.05
CA ARG A 19 5.87 -4.97 -7.74
C ARG A 19 5.20 -4.02 -6.76
N VAL A 20 4.73 -4.49 -5.60
CA VAL A 20 4.11 -3.62 -4.59
C VAL A 20 5.14 -2.64 -4.02
N GLY A 21 6.36 -3.10 -3.77
CA GLY A 21 7.37 -2.33 -3.05
C GLY A 21 7.01 -2.16 -1.57
N LYS A 22 7.76 -1.33 -0.85
CA LYS A 22 7.64 -1.21 0.61
C LYS A 22 6.22 -0.90 1.09
N VAL A 23 5.72 -1.67 2.03
CA VAL A 23 4.47 -1.40 2.74
C VAL A 23 4.81 -0.80 4.10
N TRP A 24 4.06 0.23 4.50
CA TRP A 24 4.38 1.13 5.62
C TRP A 24 5.60 2.03 5.42
N GLY A 25 5.71 2.97 6.36
CA GLY A 25 6.73 4.00 6.32
C GLY A 25 6.25 5.17 5.49
N LEU A 26 6.96 6.27 5.67
CA LEU A 26 6.60 7.56 5.12
C LEU A 26 7.66 8.03 4.12
N GLY A 27 8.87 7.48 4.21
CA GLY A 27 10.03 7.91 3.47
C GLY A 27 10.72 9.11 4.05
N SER A 28 10.78 9.15 5.38
CA SER A 28 11.44 10.20 6.16
C SER A 28 12.96 10.29 6.01
N ASP A 29 13.57 9.48 5.15
CA ASP A 29 15.01 9.41 4.92
C ASP A 29 15.83 9.11 6.20
N THR A 30 15.26 8.27 7.06
CA THR A 30 15.92 7.77 8.26
C THR A 30 16.40 6.34 8.05
N THR A 31 17.32 5.87 8.90
CA THR A 31 17.86 4.50 8.82
C THR A 31 16.78 3.42 8.80
N LYS A 32 15.64 3.64 9.44
CA LYS A 32 14.53 2.67 9.51
C LYS A 32 13.39 2.98 8.54
N ASP A 33 13.40 4.15 7.91
CA ASP A 33 12.42 4.59 6.92
C ASP A 33 13.12 5.38 5.81
N PRO A 34 13.95 4.69 4.98
CA PRO A 34 14.66 5.31 3.88
C PRO A 34 13.69 6.01 2.93
N GLY A 35 14.14 7.10 2.33
CA GLY A 35 13.35 7.89 1.39
C GLY A 35 13.00 7.17 0.08
N PRO A 36 12.37 7.87 -0.87
CA PRO A 36 11.90 9.25 -0.75
C PRO A 36 10.58 9.36 0.04
N TRP A 37 10.27 10.56 0.52
CA TRP A 37 9.00 10.89 1.18
C TRP A 37 7.83 10.80 0.20
N GLU A 38 6.77 10.09 0.57
CA GLU A 38 5.65 9.79 -0.34
C GLU A 38 4.37 10.62 -0.08
N GLY A 39 4.40 11.55 0.87
CA GLY A 39 3.22 12.36 1.26
C GLY A 39 2.28 11.65 2.24
N GLU A 40 2.21 10.33 2.16
CA GLU A 40 1.35 9.47 2.96
C GLU A 40 2.02 8.11 3.21
N GLN A 41 1.37 7.24 3.97
CA GLN A 41 1.91 5.91 4.29
C GLN A 41 1.97 5.02 3.04
N ARG A 42 3.11 4.37 2.83
CA ARG A 42 3.33 3.53 1.63
C ARG A 42 2.37 2.36 1.57
N ASN A 43 1.70 2.20 0.43
CA ASN A 43 0.88 1.04 0.05
C ASN A 43 -0.21 0.62 1.05
N MET A 44 -0.52 1.43 2.07
CA MET A 44 -1.55 1.15 3.08
C MET A 44 -2.87 1.83 2.70
N TRP A 45 -3.95 1.05 2.66
CA TRP A 45 -5.33 1.49 2.38
C TRP A 45 -5.54 2.23 1.04
N LYS A 46 -4.55 2.22 0.14
CA LYS A 46 -4.55 2.85 -1.18
C LYS A 46 -4.17 1.86 -2.27
N PRO A 47 -4.46 2.14 -3.56
CA PRO A 47 -4.10 1.24 -4.64
C PRO A 47 -2.59 1.07 -4.72
N THR A 48 -2.11 -0.17 -4.70
CA THR A 48 -0.68 -0.49 -4.85
C THR A 48 -0.29 -0.55 -6.33
N GLN A 49 1.00 -0.75 -6.63
CA GLN A 49 1.49 -1.00 -7.99
C GLN A 49 1.00 -2.34 -8.59
N GLN A 50 0.66 -3.31 -7.74
CA GLN A 50 -0.06 -4.52 -8.13
C GLN A 50 -1.55 -4.21 -8.31
N GLU A 51 -2.10 -4.56 -9.47
CA GLU A 51 -3.53 -4.38 -9.73
C GLU A 51 -4.39 -5.21 -8.78
N ALA A 52 -5.52 -4.63 -8.39
CA ALA A 52 -6.51 -5.22 -7.50
C ALA A 52 -6.00 -5.65 -6.11
N LEU A 53 -4.88 -5.09 -5.64
CA LEU A 53 -4.30 -5.40 -4.32
C LEU A 53 -4.23 -4.14 -3.42
N TRP A 54 -4.69 -4.31 -2.17
CA TRP A 54 -4.63 -3.33 -1.10
C TRP A 54 -4.18 -3.99 0.20
N PHE A 55 -3.47 -3.23 1.03
CA PHE A 55 -3.14 -3.63 2.39
C PHE A 55 -4.05 -2.92 3.40
N HIS A 56 -4.56 -3.66 4.38
CA HIS A 56 -5.34 -3.12 5.50
C HIS A 56 -4.73 -3.62 6.80
N GLY A 57 -4.52 -2.72 7.75
CA GLY A 57 -3.92 -3.00 9.04
C GLY A 57 -3.76 -1.71 9.84
N GLY A 58 -2.89 -1.76 10.85
CA GLY A 58 -2.68 -0.66 11.79
C GLY A 58 -3.49 -0.82 13.07
N ASN A 59 -3.39 0.18 13.95
CA ASN A 59 -4.11 0.17 15.22
C ASN A 59 -5.61 0.49 15.03
N LEU A 60 -6.39 0.40 16.11
CA LEU A 60 -7.84 0.64 16.06
C LEU A 60 -8.21 2.01 15.46
N HIS A 61 -7.43 3.05 15.76
CA HIS A 61 -7.68 4.40 15.23
C HIS A 61 -7.49 4.44 13.71
N GLN A 62 -6.36 3.92 13.23
CA GLN A 62 -6.07 3.85 11.79
C GLN A 62 -7.10 2.99 11.07
N SER A 63 -7.40 1.79 11.59
CA SER A 63 -8.39 0.90 11.00
C SER A 63 -9.77 1.56 10.94
N ARG A 64 -10.21 2.26 12.00
CA ARG A 64 -11.49 2.97 12.00
C ARG A 64 -11.53 4.09 10.95
N HIS A 65 -10.46 4.86 10.83
CA HIS A 65 -10.38 5.99 9.91
C HIS A 65 -10.33 5.52 8.45
N TYR A 66 -9.44 4.57 8.13
CA TYR A 66 -9.16 4.20 6.74
C TYR A 66 -10.10 3.18 6.14
N SER A 67 -10.86 2.41 6.95
CA SER A 67 -11.82 1.43 6.43
C SER A 67 -12.86 2.06 5.51
N LEU A 68 -13.35 3.26 5.83
CA LEU A 68 -14.34 3.95 5.00
C LEU A 68 -13.75 4.28 3.62
N TYR A 69 -12.57 4.90 3.58
CA TYR A 69 -11.93 5.29 2.32
C TYR A 69 -11.59 4.09 1.45
N LEU A 70 -11.05 3.02 2.05
CA LEU A 70 -10.78 1.79 1.32
C LEU A 70 -12.07 1.16 0.78
N ALA A 71 -13.13 1.08 1.58
CA ALA A 71 -14.41 0.54 1.14
C ALA A 71 -15.01 1.35 -0.03
N LEU A 72 -14.90 2.69 0.01
CA LEU A 72 -15.36 3.54 -1.08
C LEU A 72 -14.55 3.32 -2.37
N GLN A 73 -13.23 3.17 -2.28
CA GLN A 73 -12.38 2.84 -3.43
C GLN A 73 -12.77 1.52 -4.09
N LEU A 74 -13.06 0.50 -3.28
CA LEU A 74 -13.49 -0.82 -3.75
C LEU A 74 -14.90 -0.77 -4.35
N LYS A 75 -15.83 -0.08 -3.67
CA LYS A 75 -17.21 0.05 -4.14
C LYS A 75 -17.28 0.83 -5.46
N ALA A 76 -16.51 1.90 -5.62
CA ALA A 76 -16.46 2.66 -6.86
C ALA A 76 -15.98 1.80 -8.03
N ARG A 77 -14.90 1.02 -7.85
CA ARG A 77 -14.41 0.06 -8.86
C ARG A 77 -15.43 -1.01 -9.19
N HIS A 78 -16.09 -1.57 -8.17
CA HIS A 78 -17.13 -2.57 -8.37
C HIS A 78 -18.38 -2.01 -9.09
N ALA A 79 -18.69 -0.74 -8.89
CA ALA A 79 -19.76 -0.03 -9.60
C ALA A 79 -19.30 0.56 -10.95
N GLU A 80 -18.12 0.17 -11.44
CA GLU A 80 -17.53 0.63 -12.71
C GLU A 80 -17.37 2.15 -12.82
N ILE A 81 -17.29 2.84 -11.67
CA ILE A 81 -17.00 4.27 -11.61
C ILE A 81 -15.49 4.45 -11.87
N PRO A 82 -15.08 5.36 -12.79
CA PRO A 82 -13.68 5.66 -13.01
C PRO A 82 -12.98 6.05 -11.70
N THR A 83 -11.88 5.37 -11.38
CA THR A 83 -11.08 5.61 -10.17
C THR A 83 -9.63 5.97 -10.55
N PRO A 84 -9.40 7.15 -11.16
CA PRO A 84 -8.05 7.57 -11.51
C PRO A 84 -7.18 7.65 -10.26
N VAL A 85 -5.98 7.08 -10.33
CA VAL A 85 -4.98 7.12 -9.25
C VAL A 85 -3.96 8.19 -9.60
N TYR A 86 -4.01 9.31 -8.89
CA TYR A 86 -3.09 10.42 -9.08
C TYR A 86 -1.83 10.23 -8.23
N GLY A 87 -0.67 10.56 -8.78
CA GLY A 87 0.60 10.54 -8.04
C GLY A 87 1.00 9.16 -7.53
N ARG A 88 0.68 8.07 -8.26
CA ARG A 88 1.09 6.71 -7.89
C ARG A 88 2.62 6.66 -7.81
N GLN A 89 3.13 6.38 -6.61
CA GLN A 89 4.55 6.44 -6.32
C GLN A 89 5.31 5.32 -7.04
N GLU A 90 6.55 5.60 -7.43
CA GLU A 90 7.46 4.61 -8.00
C GLU A 90 7.92 3.61 -6.94
N VAL A 91 8.28 2.40 -7.38
CA VAL A 91 8.86 1.40 -6.48
C VAL A 91 10.35 1.66 -6.33
N HIS A 92 10.76 2.05 -5.13
CA HIS A 92 12.18 2.31 -4.82
C HIS A 92 12.84 1.18 -4.02
N HIS A 93 12.03 0.29 -3.44
CA HIS A 93 12.49 -0.73 -2.50
C HIS A 93 11.89 -2.07 -2.91
N THR A 94 12.65 -2.82 -3.70
CA THR A 94 12.43 -4.26 -3.90
C THR A 94 13.16 -5.04 -2.81
N SER A 95 12.82 -6.31 -2.67
CA SER A 95 13.38 -7.19 -1.65
C SER A 95 14.90 -7.27 -1.68
#